data_AF-A0ABC8SKS6-F1
#
_entry.id   AF-A0ABC8SKS6-F1
#
_cell.length_a   1.000
_cell.length_b   1.000
_cell.length_c   1.000
_cell.angle_alpha   90.00
_cell.angle_beta   90.00
_cell.angle_gamma   90.00
#
_symmetry.space_group_name_H-M   'P 1'
#
loop_
_entity.id
_entity.type
_entity.pdbx_description
1 polymer ?
#
loop_
_entity_poly.entity_id
_entity_poly.type
_entity_poly.pdbx_seq_one_letter_code
_entity_poly.pdbx_strand_id
1 'polypeptide(L)'
;MASDCKYSCRTASETLEWIHAIVDFLKSYSVFLEAHVVNFFKDRLWEAVDKEWIDCLRNASVESLLLIPSGVVQDHWPASLKEFILTLKSLTLPREQADLQKVLPDLHIDSLNSVLTQGMNLKKKHEIIALAAVVNSIARNIGANTIVDVGAGQGMAKNLYYLFDLDGEKHN
;
A
#
# COMPACT_ATOMS: atom_id res chain seq x y z
N MET A 1 11.06 7.77 19.14
CA MET A 1 11.01 9.10 18.47
C MET A 1 10.52 8.84 17.05
N ALA A 2 9.41 9.46 16.66
CA ALA A 2 8.89 9.32 15.30
C ALA A 2 9.95 9.86 14.34
N SER A 3 10.46 9.01 13.45
CA SER A 3 11.27 9.49 12.34
C SER A 3 10.32 10.30 11.45
N ASP A 4 10.49 11.62 11.41
CA ASP A 4 9.77 12.48 10.47
C ASP A 4 9.92 11.89 9.07
N CYS A 5 8.79 11.59 8.43
CA CYS A 5 8.78 11.15 7.05
C CYS A 5 9.33 12.29 6.20
N LYS A 6 10.44 12.06 5.49
CA LYS A 6 11.13 13.09 4.68
C LYS A 6 10.23 13.63 3.56
N TYR A 7 9.21 12.89 3.17
CA TYR A 7 8.34 13.18 2.06
C TYR A 7 6.88 13.34 2.50
N SER A 8 6.11 14.10 1.73
CA SER A 8 4.68 14.33 1.96
C SER A 8 3.89 14.27 0.65
N CYS A 9 2.57 14.13 0.78
CA CYS A 9 1.64 14.13 -0.34
C CYS A 9 0.65 15.31 -0.28
N ARG A 10 1.04 16.45 0.32
CA ARG A 10 0.13 17.60 0.51
C ARG A 10 -0.10 18.35 -0.80
N THR A 11 0.88 18.31 -1.70
CA THR A 11 0.79 18.90 -3.04
C THR A 11 1.19 17.90 -4.12
N ALA A 12 0.78 18.17 -5.35
CA ALA A 12 1.17 17.36 -6.50
C ALA A 12 2.70 17.34 -6.70
N SER A 13 3.37 18.48 -6.48
CA SER A 13 4.83 18.60 -6.59
C SER A 13 5.56 17.77 -5.54
N GLU A 14 5.13 17.82 -4.27
CA GLU A 14 5.70 17.00 -3.19
C GLU A 14 5.49 15.49 -3.46
N THR A 15 4.31 15.14 -3.95
CA THR A 15 3.98 13.75 -4.31
C THR A 15 4.89 13.26 -5.44
N LEU A 16 5.11 14.09 -6.47
CA LEU A 16 5.98 13.76 -7.60
C LEU A 16 7.44 13.62 -7.16
N GLU A 17 7.92 14.49 -6.28
CA GLU A 17 9.26 14.38 -5.68
C GLU A 17 9.44 13.06 -4.93
N TRP A 18 8.44 12.67 -4.13
CA TRP A 18 8.46 11.39 -3.43
C TRP A 18 8.47 10.20 -4.38
N ILE A 19 7.63 10.22 -5.42
CA ILE A 19 7.60 9.17 -6.46
C ILE A 19 8.97 9.04 -7.11
N HIS A 20 9.62 10.14 -7.49
CA HIS A 20 10.96 10.11 -8.06
C HIS A 20 11.98 9.51 -7.08
N ALA A 21 11.96 9.91 -5.81
CA ALA A 21 12.86 9.36 -4.80
C ALA A 21 12.68 7.84 -4.60
N ILE A 22 11.44 7.36 -4.61
CA ILE A 22 11.13 5.92 -4.55
C ILE A 22 11.70 5.23 -5.80
N VAL A 23 11.41 5.75 -6.99
CA VAL A 23 11.85 5.17 -8.26
C VAL A 23 13.38 5.10 -8.35
N ASP A 24 14.09 6.17 -7.97
CA ASP A 24 15.54 6.22 -8.03
C ASP A 24 16.21 5.27 -7.03
N PHE A 25 15.62 5.12 -5.84
CA PHE A 25 16.02 4.08 -4.90
C PHE A 25 15.81 2.69 -5.50
N LEU A 26 14.61 2.38 -6.00
CA LEU A 26 14.25 1.07 -6.54
C LEU A 26 15.10 0.67 -7.75
N LYS A 27 15.46 1.62 -8.63
CA LYS A 27 16.36 1.36 -9.77
C LYS A 27 17.71 0.79 -9.32
N SER A 28 18.28 1.32 -8.24
CA SER A 28 19.56 0.87 -7.68
C SER A 28 19.51 -0.57 -7.15
N TYR A 29 18.30 -1.09 -6.90
CA TYR A 29 18.03 -2.43 -6.40
C TYR A 29 17.14 -3.24 -7.34
N SER A 30 17.12 -2.89 -8.64
CA SER A 30 16.29 -3.52 -9.68
C SER A 30 16.43 -5.04 -9.72
N VAL A 31 17.63 -5.55 -9.47
CA VAL A 31 17.90 -6.99 -9.40
C VAL A 31 17.00 -7.71 -8.40
N PHE A 32 16.67 -7.09 -7.26
CA PHE A 32 15.75 -7.69 -6.28
C PHE A 32 14.29 -7.63 -6.70
N LEU A 33 13.92 -6.65 -7.54
CA LEU A 33 12.54 -6.46 -8.02
C LEU A 33 12.22 -7.38 -9.21
N GLU A 34 13.21 -7.59 -10.07
CA GLU A 34 13.11 -8.42 -11.27
C GLU A 34 13.38 -9.89 -10.97
N ALA A 35 13.97 -10.19 -9.81
CA ALA A 35 14.24 -11.53 -9.33
C ALA A 35 12.95 -12.36 -9.19
N HIS A 36 12.83 -13.41 -9.99
CA HIS A 36 11.74 -14.36 -9.88
C HIS A 36 12.02 -15.35 -8.73
N VAL A 37 11.54 -15.03 -7.51
CA VAL A 37 11.89 -15.72 -6.26
C VAL A 37 11.72 -17.25 -6.33
N VAL A 38 10.78 -17.80 -7.10
CA VAL A 38 10.64 -19.26 -7.23
C VAL A 38 11.84 -19.93 -7.93
N ASN A 39 12.67 -19.17 -8.65
CA ASN A 39 13.93 -19.63 -9.22
C ASN A 39 15.13 -19.40 -8.30
N PHE A 40 14.93 -19.10 -7.00
CA PHE A 40 16.00 -18.74 -6.06
C PHE A 40 17.26 -19.62 -6.17
N PHE A 41 17.07 -20.93 -6.17
CA PHE A 41 18.17 -21.90 -6.29
C PHE A 41 18.72 -22.06 -7.69
N LYS A 42 17.85 -21.98 -8.70
CA LYS A 42 18.23 -22.14 -10.11
C LYS A 42 19.10 -20.97 -10.58
N ASP A 43 18.69 -19.75 -10.24
CA ASP A 43 19.31 -18.51 -10.69
C ASP A 43 20.31 -17.96 -9.67
N ARG A 44 20.52 -18.69 -8.55
CA ARG A 44 21.44 -18.35 -7.46
C ARG A 44 21.24 -16.93 -6.94
N LEU A 45 19.98 -16.54 -6.70
CA LEU A 45 19.62 -15.14 -6.43
C LEU A 45 20.32 -14.55 -5.19
N TRP A 46 20.82 -15.38 -4.26
CA TRP A 46 21.62 -14.90 -3.12
C TRP A 46 22.95 -14.25 -3.53
N GLU A 47 23.50 -14.56 -4.71
CA GLU A 47 24.76 -13.96 -5.17
C GLU A 47 24.62 -12.50 -5.60
N ALA A 48 23.39 -12.06 -5.88
CA ALA A 48 23.08 -10.65 -6.16
C ALA A 48 23.04 -9.80 -4.88
N VAL A 49 22.95 -10.43 -3.70
CA VAL A 49 22.97 -9.73 -2.42
C VAL A 49 24.42 -9.47 -2.04
N ASP A 50 24.67 -8.30 -1.46
CA ASP A 50 25.98 -7.96 -0.91
C ASP A 50 26.45 -9.04 0.09
N LYS A 51 27.73 -9.44 -0.03
CA LYS A 51 28.28 -10.53 0.78
C LYS A 51 28.28 -10.20 2.27
N GLU A 52 28.58 -8.96 2.64
CA GLU A 52 28.55 -8.53 4.04
C GLU A 52 27.14 -8.63 4.62
N TRP A 53 26.11 -8.38 3.80
CA TRP A 53 24.72 -8.51 4.20
C TRP A 53 24.36 -9.98 4.42
N ILE A 54 24.72 -10.87 3.48
CA ILE A 54 24.47 -12.31 3.65
C ILE A 54 25.18 -12.87 4.88
N ASP A 55 26.43 -12.47 5.11
CA ASP A 55 27.24 -12.98 6.22
C ASP A 55 26.65 -12.57 7.58
N CYS A 56 26.15 -11.34 7.73
CA CYS A 56 25.49 -10.93 8.97
C CYS A 56 24.08 -11.52 9.09
N LEU A 57 23.28 -11.51 8.02
CA LEU A 57 21.89 -11.96 8.05
C LEU A 57 21.74 -13.46 8.23
N ARG A 58 22.69 -14.26 7.72
CA ARG A 58 22.72 -15.73 7.93
C ARG A 58 22.80 -16.11 9.41
N ASN A 59 23.46 -15.27 10.20
CA ASN A 59 23.68 -15.50 11.64
C ASN A 59 22.65 -14.76 12.52
N ALA A 60 21.76 -13.98 11.92
CA ALA A 60 20.72 -13.25 12.65
C ALA A 60 19.60 -14.20 13.13
N SER A 61 18.97 -13.85 14.26
CA SER A 61 17.80 -14.59 14.74
C SER A 61 16.60 -14.35 13.82
N VAL A 62 15.66 -15.30 13.80
CA VAL A 62 14.43 -15.19 13.00
C VAL A 62 13.64 -13.95 13.40
N GLU A 63 13.57 -13.64 14.69
CA GLU A 63 12.88 -12.46 15.21
C GLU A 63 13.48 -11.18 14.63
N SER A 64 14.81 -11.08 14.56
CA SER A 64 15.43 -9.91 13.94
C SER A 64 15.15 -9.81 12.44
N LEU A 65 15.15 -10.94 11.72
CA LEU A 65 14.89 -10.94 10.28
C LEU A 65 13.46 -10.46 9.99
N LEU A 66 12.49 -10.86 10.82
CA LEU A 66 11.08 -10.44 10.71
C LEU A 66 10.87 -8.94 10.96
N LEU A 67 11.80 -8.27 11.65
CA LEU A 67 11.71 -6.84 11.96
C LEU A 67 12.32 -5.94 10.87
N ILE A 68 13.02 -6.49 9.87
CA ILE A 68 13.61 -5.72 8.76
C ILE A 68 12.56 -4.88 8.02
N PRO A 69 11.37 -5.39 7.64
CA PRO A 69 10.34 -4.59 6.96
C PRO A 69 9.80 -3.44 7.81
N SER A 70 9.92 -3.53 9.14
CA SER A 70 9.55 -2.46 10.09
C SER A 70 10.64 -1.38 10.22
N GLY A 71 11.76 -1.55 9.51
CA GLY A 71 12.89 -0.64 9.54
C GLY A 71 13.65 -0.67 10.86
N VAL A 72 13.72 -1.83 11.52
CA VAL A 72 14.56 -2.06 12.69
C VAL A 72 15.92 -2.57 12.21
N VAL A 73 16.99 -2.01 12.79
CA VAL A 73 18.39 -2.37 12.48
C VAL A 73 19.12 -2.81 13.73
N GLN A 74 20.18 -3.61 13.57
CA GLN A 74 21.06 -3.99 14.67
C GLN A 74 22.41 -3.28 14.57
N ASP A 75 23.02 -2.96 15.70
CA ASP A 75 24.28 -2.19 15.74
C ASP A 75 25.41 -2.89 14.98
N HIS A 76 25.49 -4.21 15.11
CA HIS A 76 26.52 -5.05 14.49
C HIS A 76 26.33 -5.27 12.98
N TRP A 77 25.24 -4.80 12.39
CA TRP A 77 25.03 -4.92 10.94
C TRP A 77 25.93 -3.96 10.16
N PRO A 78 26.32 -4.33 8.92
CA PRO A 78 27.07 -3.46 8.02
C PRO A 78 26.39 -2.10 7.83
N ALA A 79 27.19 -1.04 7.66
CA ALA A 79 26.67 0.32 7.48
C ALA A 79 25.76 0.42 6.24
N SER A 80 26.15 -0.21 5.13
CA SER A 80 25.38 -0.24 3.88
C SER A 80 24.01 -0.90 4.05
N LEU A 81 23.91 -1.98 4.82
CA LEU A 81 22.63 -2.64 5.12
C LEU A 81 21.73 -1.73 5.98
N LYS A 82 22.30 -1.09 7.01
CA LYS A 82 21.56 -0.15 7.85
C LYS A 82 21.03 1.02 7.02
N GLU A 83 21.86 1.57 6.13
CA GLU A 83 21.48 2.64 5.22
C GLU A 83 20.36 2.20 4.28
N PHE A 84 20.45 1.00 3.68
CA PHE A 84 19.40 0.44 2.84
C PHE A 84 18.05 0.36 3.57
N ILE A 85 18.03 -0.23 4.76
CA ILE A 85 16.81 -0.42 5.56
C ILE A 85 16.21 0.92 6.00
N LEU A 86 17.04 1.84 6.50
CA LEU A 86 16.58 3.14 6.98
C LEU A 86 16.10 4.04 5.82
N THR A 87 16.76 3.97 4.67
CA THR A 87 16.33 4.68 3.46
C THR A 87 14.99 4.14 2.98
N LEU A 88 14.86 2.82 2.87
CA LEU A 88 13.59 2.18 2.52
C LEU A 88 12.48 2.60 3.48
N LYS A 89 12.73 2.57 4.80
CA LYS A 89 11.78 3.03 5.82
C LYS A 89 11.36 4.48 5.60
N SER A 90 12.31 5.38 5.33
CA SER A 90 12.00 6.80 5.08
C SER A 90 11.17 7.03 3.81
N LEU A 91 11.24 6.11 2.85
CA LEU A 91 10.50 6.16 1.59
C LEU A 91 9.13 5.49 1.71
N THR A 92 8.88 4.69 2.75
CA THR A 92 7.58 4.02 2.92
C THR A 92 6.46 5.01 3.20
N LEU A 93 5.32 4.77 2.55
CA LEU A 93 4.08 5.48 2.86
C LEU A 93 3.70 5.23 4.34
N PRO A 94 3.28 6.28 5.08
CA PRO A 94 2.72 6.13 6.41
C PRO A 94 1.65 5.05 6.43
N ARG A 95 1.87 4.02 7.26
CA ARG A 95 0.92 2.91 7.45
C ARG A 95 0.05 3.10 8.69
N GLU A 96 -0.02 4.33 9.21
CA GLU A 96 -0.90 4.62 10.33
C GLU A 96 -2.35 4.34 9.91
N GLN A 97 -3.05 3.59 10.75
CA GLN A 97 -4.46 3.31 10.53
C GLN A 97 -5.20 4.64 10.68
N ALA A 98 -5.57 5.24 9.55
CA ALA A 98 -6.32 6.47 9.54
C ALA A 98 -7.68 6.23 10.22
N ASP A 99 -8.02 7.08 11.18
CA ASP A 99 -9.38 7.17 11.69
C ASP A 99 -10.24 7.80 10.59
N LEU A 100 -10.90 6.95 9.81
CA LEU A 100 -11.67 7.37 8.64
C LEU A 100 -12.76 8.38 9.01
N GLN A 101 -13.32 8.32 10.22
CA GLN A 101 -14.31 9.30 10.68
C GLN A 101 -13.69 10.69 10.94
N LYS A 102 -12.41 10.76 11.34
CA LYS A 102 -11.71 12.04 11.47
C LYS A 102 -11.34 12.64 10.12
N VAL A 103 -10.97 11.80 9.15
CA VAL A 103 -10.54 12.25 7.81
C VAL A 103 -11.74 12.60 6.92
N LEU A 104 -12.84 11.84 7.06
CA LEU A 104 -14.08 12.01 6.33
C LEU A 104 -15.24 12.04 7.35
N PRO A 105 -15.57 13.22 7.93
CA PRO A 105 -16.61 13.34 8.94
C PRO A 105 -17.99 12.88 8.47
N ASP A 106 -18.26 13.04 7.17
CA ASP A 106 -19.53 12.65 6.53
C ASP A 106 -19.52 11.20 6.03
N LEU A 107 -18.52 10.40 6.43
CA LEU A 107 -18.40 9.02 6.00
C LEU A 107 -19.47 8.15 6.68
N HIS A 108 -20.53 7.83 5.93
CA HIS A 108 -21.53 6.88 6.34
C HIS A 108 -21.20 5.49 5.79
N ILE A 109 -20.84 4.56 6.67
CA ILE A 109 -20.56 3.17 6.29
C ILE A 109 -21.84 2.36 6.44
N ASP A 110 -22.59 2.26 5.35
CA ASP A 110 -23.80 1.45 5.29
C ASP A 110 -23.52 -0.01 4.91
N SER A 111 -24.39 -0.90 5.38
CA SER A 111 -24.39 -2.29 4.91
C SER A 111 -24.86 -2.34 3.46
N LEU A 112 -24.07 -3.01 2.62
CA LEU A 112 -24.48 -3.28 1.24
C LEU A 112 -25.66 -4.26 1.14
N ASN A 113 -26.52 -4.03 0.15
CA ASN A 113 -27.62 -4.94 -0.19
C ASN A 113 -27.11 -6.38 -0.33
N SER A 114 -27.85 -7.33 0.23
CA SER A 114 -27.49 -8.76 0.22
C SER A 114 -27.22 -9.30 -1.18
N VAL A 115 -27.95 -8.81 -2.20
CA VAL A 115 -27.75 -9.16 -3.62
C VAL A 115 -26.36 -8.74 -4.12
N LEU A 116 -25.88 -7.55 -3.75
CA LEU A 116 -24.56 -7.05 -4.14
C LEU A 116 -23.42 -7.75 -3.40
N THR A 117 -23.70 -8.35 -2.24
CA THR A 117 -22.71 -9.08 -1.44
C THR A 117 -22.77 -10.61 -1.62
N GLN A 118 -23.67 -11.10 -2.48
CA GLN A 118 -23.86 -12.52 -2.72
C GLN A 118 -22.60 -13.13 -3.35
N GLY A 119 -22.12 -14.24 -2.77
CA GLY A 119 -20.91 -14.94 -3.24
C GLY A 119 -19.59 -14.26 -2.83
N MET A 120 -19.62 -13.15 -2.11
CA MET A 120 -18.42 -12.56 -1.51
C MET A 120 -18.05 -13.27 -0.22
N ASN A 121 -16.75 -13.47 -0.01
CA ASN A 121 -16.26 -13.84 1.31
C ASN A 121 -16.33 -12.61 2.25
N LEU A 122 -16.27 -12.87 3.56
CA LEU A 122 -16.42 -11.82 4.58
C LEU A 122 -15.38 -10.70 4.45
N LYS A 123 -14.14 -11.04 4.06
CA LYS A 123 -13.06 -10.07 3.84
C LYS A 123 -13.37 -9.12 2.69
N LYS A 124 -13.74 -9.66 1.53
CA LYS A 124 -14.11 -8.87 0.34
C LYS A 124 -15.30 -7.97 0.61
N LYS A 125 -16.31 -8.46 1.33
CA LYS A 125 -17.49 -7.66 1.71
C LYS A 125 -17.09 -6.43 2.54
N HIS A 126 -16.24 -6.60 3.56
CA HIS A 126 -15.78 -5.47 4.37
C HIS A 126 -14.96 -4.46 3.57
N GLU A 127 -14.04 -4.94 2.73
CA GLU A 127 -13.21 -4.07 1.88
C GLU A 127 -14.06 -3.23 0.92
N ILE A 128 -15.06 -3.84 0.28
CA ILE A 128 -15.94 -3.15 -0.68
C ILE A 128 -16.84 -2.12 0.03
N ILE A 129 -17.42 -2.47 1.19
CA ILE A 129 -18.26 -1.55 1.97
C ILE A 129 -17.47 -0.29 2.35
N ALA A 130 -16.24 -0.47 2.87
CA ALA A 130 -15.40 0.64 3.29
C ALA A 130 -14.99 1.51 2.08
N LEU A 131 -14.54 0.89 0.98
CA LEU A 131 -14.13 1.61 -0.22
C LEU A 131 -15.30 2.41 -0.83
N ALA A 132 -16.49 1.81 -0.92
CA ALA A 132 -17.63 2.45 -1.53
C ALA A 132 -18.12 3.66 -0.71
N ALA A 133 -18.10 3.56 0.63
CA ALA A 133 -18.40 4.68 1.51
C ALA A 133 -17.42 5.85 1.29
N VAL A 134 -16.12 5.56 1.20
CA VAL A 134 -15.07 6.59 0.97
C VAL A 134 -15.27 7.25 -0.39
N VAL A 135 -15.48 6.47 -1.44
CA VAL A 135 -15.70 7.00 -2.79
C VAL A 135 -16.98 7.85 -2.84
N ASN A 136 -18.06 7.46 -2.15
CA ASN A 136 -19.30 8.25 -2.09
C ASN A 136 -19.13 9.57 -1.36
N SER A 137 -18.46 9.55 -0.20
CA SER A 137 -18.14 10.77 0.53
C SER A 137 -17.35 11.75 -0.35
N ILE A 138 -16.31 11.27 -1.03
CA ILE A 138 -15.49 12.11 -1.91
C ILE A 138 -16.30 12.62 -3.11
N ALA A 139 -17.00 11.73 -3.82
CA ALA A 139 -17.75 12.08 -5.03
C ALA A 139 -18.83 13.13 -4.74
N ARG A 140 -19.57 12.99 -3.63
CA ARG A 140 -20.55 13.99 -3.18
C ARG A 140 -19.88 15.32 -2.84
N ASN A 141 -18.76 15.29 -2.14
CA ASN A 141 -18.06 16.51 -1.72
C ASN A 141 -17.49 17.32 -2.88
N ILE A 142 -17.06 16.66 -3.96
CA ILE A 142 -16.53 17.34 -5.16
C ILE A 142 -17.57 17.50 -6.29
N GLY A 143 -18.80 17.00 -6.11
CA GLY A 143 -19.85 17.02 -7.12
C GLY A 143 -19.54 16.14 -8.35
N ALA A 144 -18.78 15.06 -8.19
CA ALA A 144 -18.48 14.14 -9.28
C ALA A 144 -19.71 13.28 -9.61
N ASN A 145 -20.07 13.26 -10.90
CA ASN A 145 -21.16 12.44 -11.43
C ASN A 145 -20.67 11.12 -12.06
N THR A 146 -19.36 10.98 -12.24
CA THR A 146 -18.75 9.83 -12.92
C THR A 146 -17.53 9.39 -12.13
N ILE A 147 -17.47 8.09 -11.82
CA ILE A 147 -16.34 7.44 -11.15
C ILE A 147 -15.82 6.35 -12.08
N VAL A 148 -14.49 6.29 -12.24
CA VAL A 148 -13.83 5.29 -13.10
C VAL A 148 -12.89 4.44 -12.23
N ASP A 149 -13.15 3.14 -12.17
CA ASP A 149 -12.29 2.16 -11.49
C ASP A 149 -11.33 1.52 -12.51
N VAL A 150 -10.07 1.96 -12.50
CA VAL A 150 -9.02 1.45 -13.38
C VAL A 150 -8.32 0.28 -12.70
N GLY A 151 -8.49 -0.93 -13.25
CA GLY A 151 -7.83 -2.14 -12.73
C GLY A 151 -8.70 -3.06 -11.86
N ALA A 152 -10.02 -2.87 -11.86
CA ALA A 152 -10.99 -3.62 -11.07
C ALA A 152 -11.02 -5.16 -11.28
N GLY A 153 -10.29 -5.67 -12.28
CA GLY A 153 -10.36 -7.06 -12.72
C GLY A 153 -11.77 -7.47 -13.17
N GLN A 154 -12.02 -8.77 -13.30
CA GLN A 154 -13.35 -9.29 -13.70
C GLN A 154 -14.38 -9.36 -12.54
N GLY A 155 -14.03 -8.93 -11.31
CA GLY A 155 -14.82 -9.22 -10.11
C GLY A 155 -15.24 -8.04 -9.22
N MET A 156 -14.50 -6.93 -9.20
CA MET A 156 -14.76 -5.82 -8.26
C MET A 156 -15.67 -4.73 -8.86
N ALA A 157 -15.48 -4.42 -10.15
CA ALA A 157 -16.16 -3.31 -10.84
C ALA A 157 -17.69 -3.40 -10.84
N LYS A 158 -18.24 -4.61 -10.97
CA LYS A 158 -19.70 -4.78 -11.09
C LYS A 158 -20.43 -4.28 -9.85
N ASN A 159 -19.86 -4.44 -8.66
CA ASN A 159 -20.56 -4.14 -7.41
C ASN A 159 -20.41 -2.69 -6.97
N LEU A 160 -19.32 -2.01 -7.34
CA LEU A 160 -19.15 -0.58 -7.04
C LEU A 160 -20.11 0.29 -7.87
N TYR A 161 -20.31 -0.05 -9.15
CA TYR A 161 -21.21 0.68 -10.05
C TYR A 161 -22.65 0.75 -9.51
N TYR A 162 -23.17 -0.36 -8.96
CA TYR A 162 -24.53 -0.40 -8.41
C TYR A 162 -24.71 0.38 -7.11
N LEU A 163 -23.65 0.68 -6.33
CA LEU A 163 -23.81 1.54 -5.15
C LEU A 163 -24.12 2.98 -5.52
N PHE A 164 -23.49 3.49 -6.56
CA PHE A 164 -23.62 4.89 -6.97
C PHE A 164 -24.91 5.16 -7.74
N ASP A 165 -25.45 4.15 -8.41
CA ASP A 165 -26.72 4.25 -9.15
C ASP A 165 -27.95 4.21 -8.21
N LEU A 166 -27.80 3.74 -6.96
CA LEU A 166 -28.91 3.68 -5.99
C LEU A 166 -29.20 5.02 -5.28
N ASP A 167 -28.30 6.00 -5.35
CA ASP A 167 -28.60 7.39 -4.98
C ASP A 167 -29.20 8.19 -6.15
N GLY A 168 -29.35 7.54 -7.32
CA GLY A 168 -29.73 8.11 -8.60
C GLY A 168 -31.20 7.98 -9.00
N GLU A 169 -32.17 7.82 -8.10
CA GLU A 169 -33.60 8.00 -8.44
C GLU A 169 -34.42 8.54 -7.27
N LYS A 170 -34.44 9.89 -7.12
CA LYS A 170 -35.64 10.66 -6.70
C LYS A 170 -35.60 12.08 -7.30
N HIS A 171 -35.70 12.17 -8.62
CA HIS A 171 -36.21 13.37 -9.28
C HIS A 171 -37.32 12.99 -10.26
N ASN A 172 -38.49 12.67 -9.71
CA ASN A 172 -39.79 13.25 -10.07
C ASN A 172 -40.85 12.81 -9.05
#